data_AF-A0A377WMW3-F1
#
_entry.id   AF-A0A377WMW3-F1
#
_cell.length_a   1.000
_cell.length_b   1.000
_cell.length_c   1.000
_cell.angle_alpha   90.00
_cell.angle_beta   90.00
_cell.angle_gamma   90.00
#
_symmetry.space_group_name_H-M   'P 1'
#
loop_
_entity.id
_entity.type
_entity.pdbx_description
1 polymer ?
#
loop_
_entity_poly.entity_id
_entity_poly.type
_entity_poly.pdbx_seq_one_letter_code
_entity_poly.pdbx_strand_id
1 'polypeptide(L)'
;MTVDPSVVTLLREKTLIQMKKPKLSLDNPSISTLLTGNTFELVPGEGEPRNHFSVMPRIKRCWMSPTSPPLPSRRRKATASTAVSRWCCTE
;
A
#
# COMPACT_ATOMS: atom_id res chain seq x y z
N MET A 1 9.32 0.42 -25.85
CA MET A 1 9.10 -0.98 -25.42
C MET A 1 8.43 -1.72 -26.55
N THR A 2 8.85 -2.95 -26.81
CA THR A 2 8.17 -3.85 -27.74
C THR A 2 7.16 -4.68 -26.97
N VAL A 3 5.97 -4.85 -27.52
CA VAL A 3 4.87 -5.62 -26.92
C VAL A 3 4.50 -6.69 -27.93
N ASP A 4 4.21 -7.90 -27.46
CA ASP A 4 3.81 -9.01 -28.33
C ASP A 4 2.52 -8.66 -29.11
N PRO A 5 2.45 -8.93 -30.43
CA PRO A 5 1.28 -8.59 -31.25
C PRO A 5 -0.02 -9.24 -30.77
N SER A 6 0.05 -10.39 -30.08
CA SER A 6 -1.14 -11.10 -29.59
C SER A 6 -1.87 -10.33 -28.50
N VAL A 7 -1.17 -9.48 -27.74
CA VAL A 7 -1.77 -8.67 -26.65
C VAL A 7 -2.13 -7.25 -27.10
N VAL A 8 -1.90 -6.88 -28.35
CA VAL A 8 -2.28 -5.56 -28.90
C VAL A 8 -3.80 -5.37 -28.91
N THR A 9 -4.56 -6.46 -29.03
CA THR A 9 -6.03 -6.42 -28.92
C THR A 9 -6.53 -5.96 -27.55
N LEU A 10 -5.69 -6.13 -26.52
CA LEU A 10 -5.96 -5.69 -25.15
C LEU A 10 -5.57 -4.22 -24.91
N LEU A 11 -4.81 -3.61 -25.82
CA LEU A 11 -4.38 -2.21 -25.74
C LEU A 11 -5.48 -1.28 -26.25
N ARG A 12 -6.45 -1.04 -25.37
CA ARG A 12 -7.61 -0.17 -25.62
C ARG A 12 -7.58 1.10 -24.79
N GLU A 13 -8.46 2.05 -25.11
CA GLU A 13 -8.52 3.37 -24.48
C GLU A 13 -8.57 3.34 -22.94
N LYS A 14 -9.29 2.38 -22.33
CA LYS A 14 -9.38 2.22 -20.86
C LYS A 14 -8.31 1.31 -20.26
N THR A 15 -7.28 0.95 -21.02
CA THR A 15 -6.18 0.09 -20.55
C THR A 15 -5.24 0.88 -19.67
N LEU A 16 -4.88 0.32 -18.51
CA LEU A 16 -3.99 0.97 -17.55
C LEU A 16 -2.68 0.21 -17.49
N ILE A 17 -1.57 0.93 -17.69
CA ILE A 17 -0.22 0.41 -17.46
C ILE A 17 0.24 0.91 -16.10
N GLN A 18 0.41 -0.01 -15.15
CA GLN A 18 0.75 0.31 -13.78
C GLN A 18 2.17 -0.15 -13.44
N MET A 19 2.90 0.67 -12.69
CA MET A 19 4.19 0.26 -12.14
C MET A 19 4.00 -0.50 -10.83
N LYS A 20 4.36 -1.78 -10.83
CA LYS A 20 4.33 -2.68 -9.68
C LYS A 20 5.70 -2.73 -9.04
N LYS A 21 5.77 -2.26 -7.79
CA LYS A 21 6.96 -2.40 -6.96
C LYS A 21 6.89 -3.74 -6.19
N PRO A 22 7.95 -4.56 -6.21
CA PRO A 22 8.01 -5.77 -5.42
C PRO A 22 7.85 -5.46 -3.93
N LYS A 23 7.15 -6.32 -3.20
CA LYS A 23 6.95 -6.19 -1.76
C LYS A 23 7.59 -7.38 -1.07
N LEU A 24 8.53 -7.08 -0.17
CA LEU A 24 9.05 -8.08 0.75
C LEU A 24 8.00 -8.31 1.84
N SER A 25 7.42 -9.51 1.85
CA SER A 25 6.51 -9.96 2.91
C SER A 25 7.13 -11.17 3.57
N LEU A 26 7.00 -11.29 4.89
CA LEU A 26 7.57 -12.39 5.67
C LEU A 26 6.90 -13.74 5.32
N ASP A 27 5.63 -13.70 4.91
CA ASP A 27 4.87 -14.90 4.54
C ASP A 27 5.21 -15.45 3.15
N ASN A 28 5.74 -14.61 2.25
CA ASN A 28 6.16 -15.01 0.90
C ASN A 28 7.28 -14.11 0.37
N PRO A 29 8.54 -14.41 0.72
CA PRO A 29 9.70 -13.64 0.26
C PRO A 29 10.03 -13.99 -1.21
N SER A 30 9.57 -13.16 -2.15
CA SER A 30 9.95 -13.30 -3.56
C SER A 30 11.24 -12.53 -3.88
N ILE A 31 12.40 -13.13 -3.59
CA ILE A 31 13.73 -12.53 -3.82
C ILE A 31 13.96 -12.24 -5.32
N SER A 32 13.52 -13.14 -6.20
CA SER A 32 13.64 -12.96 -7.65
C SER A 32 13.00 -11.66 -8.12
N THR A 33 11.83 -11.31 -7.60
CA THR A 33 11.12 -10.07 -7.96
C THR A 33 11.82 -8.82 -7.44
N LEU A 34 12.54 -8.90 -6.31
CA LEU A 34 13.35 -7.79 -5.80
C LEU A 34 14.57 -7.53 -6.69
N LEU A 35 15.20 -8.58 -7.20
CA LEU A 35 16.32 -8.48 -8.13
C LEU A 35 15.89 -7.98 -9.51
N THR A 36 14.73 -8.43 -10.01
CA THR A 36 14.13 -7.91 -11.26
C THR A 36 13.71 -6.44 -11.11
N GLY A 37 13.37 -6.01 -9.90
CA GLY A 37 12.97 -4.63 -9.61
C GLY A 37 11.52 -4.35 -10.02
N ASN A 38 11.27 -3.12 -10.46
CA ASN A 38 9.91 -2.69 -10.79
C ASN A 38 9.45 -3.31 -12.10
N THR A 39 8.23 -3.82 -12.12
CA THR A 39 7.61 -4.42 -13.30
C THR A 39 6.41 -3.59 -13.76
N PHE A 40 6.07 -3.67 -15.04
CA PHE A 40 4.86 -3.07 -15.58
C PHE A 40 3.75 -4.12 -15.60
N GLU A 41 2.60 -3.77 -15.03
CA GLU A 41 1.40 -4.59 -15.00
C GLU A 41 0.38 -3.95 -15.96
N LEU A 42 -0.09 -4.74 -16.93
CA LEU A 42 -1.07 -4.32 -17.91
C LEU A 42 -2.46 -4.73 -17.45
N VAL A 43 -3.36 -3.76 -17.32
CA VAL A 43 -4.77 -3.98 -16.96
C VAL A 43 -5.61 -3.67 -18.20
N PRO A 44 -6.16 -4.68 -18.89
CA PRO A 44 -6.93 -4.48 -20.11
C PRO A 44 -8.20 -3.67 -19.82
N GLY A 45 -8.57 -2.81 -20.76
CA GLY A 45 -9.81 -2.04 -20.71
C GLY A 45 -10.63 -2.20 -21.98
N GLU A 46 -11.78 -1.55 -22.01
CA GLU A 46 -12.66 -1.47 -23.17
C GLU A 46 -12.41 -0.20 -23.99
N GLY A 47 -13.01 -0.14 -25.18
CA GLY A 47 -12.97 1.02 -26.07
C GLY A 47 -12.11 0.80 -27.32
N GLU A 48 -11.81 1.91 -28.00
CA GLU A 48 -11.05 1.94 -29.23
C GLU A 48 -9.58 1.54 -29.01
N PRO A 49 -8.92 0.92 -30.01
CA PRO A 49 -7.52 0.57 -29.92
C PRO A 49 -6.65 1.81 -29.78
N ARG A 50 -5.71 1.78 -28.84
CA ARG A 50 -4.82 2.91 -28.53
C ARG A 50 -3.40 2.42 -28.28
N ASN A 51 -2.42 3.17 -28.77
CA ASN A 51 -1.00 2.80 -28.69
C ASN A 51 -0.18 3.68 -27.74
N HIS A 52 -0.79 4.74 -27.19
CA HIS A 52 -0.12 5.70 -26.31
C HIS A 52 -0.75 5.68 -24.92
N PHE A 53 0.04 5.30 -23.91
CA PHE A 53 -0.40 5.15 -22.52
C PHE A 53 0.50 5.94 -21.57
N SER A 54 -0.10 6.51 -20.54
CA SER A 54 0.64 7.08 -19.41
C SER A 54 0.81 6.02 -18.33
N VAL A 55 2.03 5.86 -17.82
CA VAL A 55 2.31 4.92 -16.75
C VAL A 55 1.97 5.56 -15.42
N MET A 56 1.12 4.90 -14.65
CA MET A 56 0.76 5.35 -13.30
C MET A 56 1.39 4.42 -12.24
N PRO A 57 1.93 4.95 -11.14
CA PRO A 57 2.32 4.11 -10.02
C PRO A 57 1.08 3.39 -9.47
N ARG A 58 1.20 2.11 -9.14
CA ARG A 58 0.12 1.35 -8.49
C ARG A 58 -0.06 1.87 -7.05
N ILE A 59 -0.78 2.98 -6.91
CA ILE A 59 -1.27 3.45 -5.62
C ILE A 59 -2.30 2.41 -5.19
N LYS A 60 -2.01 1.67 -4.10
CA LYS A 60 -3.05 0.91 -3.44
C LYS A 60 -4.12 1.92 -3.05
N ARG A 61 -5.27 1.90 -3.71
CA ARG A 61 -6.50 2.38 -3.10
C ARG A 61 -6.69 1.50 -1.88
N CYS A 62 -6.20 1.97 -0.73
CA CYS A 62 -6.68 1.46 0.54
C CYS A 62 -8.17 1.73 0.47
N TRP A 63 -8.95 0.68 0.27
CA TRP A 63 -10.38 0.75 0.42
C TRP A 63 -10.61 1.12 1.89
N MET A 64 -10.64 2.42 2.18
CA MET A 64 -11.30 2.93 3.37
C MET A 64 -12.76 2.53 3.19
N SER A 65 -13.07 1.35 3.71
CA SER A 65 -14.41 1.07 4.15
C SER A 65 -14.74 2.19 5.14
N PRO A 66 -15.89 2.88 5.04
CA PRO A 66 -16.26 3.97 5.95
C PRO A 66 -16.46 3.53 7.42
N THR A 67 -16.00 2.33 7.80
CA THR A 67 -16.25 1.68 9.09
C THR A 67 -14.97 1.13 9.71
N SER A 68 -13.83 1.81 9.56
CA SER A 68 -12.73 1.60 10.52
C SER A 68 -13.00 2.47 11.75
N PRO A 69 -13.18 1.90 12.96
CA PRO A 69 -13.33 2.71 14.17
C PRO A 69 -12.11 3.61 14.34
N PRO A 70 -12.29 4.86 14.82
CA PRO A 70 -11.18 5.79 15.00
C PRO A 70 -10.12 5.16 15.90
N LEU A 71 -8.85 5.21 15.47
CA LEU A 71 -7.72 4.76 16.26
C LEU A 71 -7.75 5.49 17.62
N PRO A 72 -7.63 4.77 18.76
CA PRO A 72 -7.60 5.43 20.05
C PRO A 72 -6.37 6.33 20.09
N SER A 73 -6.61 7.63 20.22
CA SER A 73 -5.55 8.59 20.50
C SER A 73 -4.89 8.17 21.81
N ARG A 74 -3.59 7.85 21.75
CA ARG A 74 -2.77 7.43 22.89
C ARG A 74 -2.68 8.59 23.88
N ARG A 75 -3.69 8.73 24.74
CA ARG A 75 -3.72 9.70 25.83
C ARG A 75 -2.66 9.27 26.83
N ARG A 76 -1.46 9.85 26.76
CA ARG A 76 -0.47 9.74 27.81
C ARG A 76 -1.09 10.32 29.08
N LYS A 77 -1.56 9.46 29.99
CA LYS A 77 -1.92 9.87 31.35
C LYS A 77 -0.61 10.27 32.04
N ALA A 78 -0.38 11.57 32.19
CA ALA A 78 0.57 12.08 33.16
C ALA A 78 -0.09 11.95 34.54
N THR A 79 0.23 10.89 35.28
CA THR A 79 -0.12 10.80 36.69
C THR A 79 0.97 11.51 37.48
N ALA A 80 0.71 12.77 37.84
CA ALA A 80 1.46 13.46 38.88
C ALA A 80 1.09 12.81 40.22
N SER A 81 1.94 11.90 40.71
CA SER A 81 1.81 11.34 42.05
C SER A 81 2.67 12.16 43.02
N THR A 82 2.10 13.28 43.46
CA THR A 82 2.53 13.96 44.68
C THR A 82 1.96 13.17 45.86
N ALA A 83 2.83 12.48 46.61
CA ALA A 83 2.57 12.14 48.01
C ALA A 83 3.91 11.80 48.67
N VAL A 84 4.57 12.83 49.20
CA VAL A 84 5.64 12.70 50.19
C VAL A 84 5.05 11.97 51.39
N SER A 85 5.59 10.79 51.67
CA SER A 85 5.16 9.88 52.72
C SER A 85 5.24 10.54 54.08
N ARG A 86 4.06 10.76 54.68
CA ARG A 86 3.85 11.00 56.10
C ARG A 86 4.22 9.73 56.86
N TRP A 87 5.41 9.68 57.45
CA TRP A 87 5.79 8.68 58.45
C TRP A 87 4.93 8.92 59.69
N CYS A 88 4.09 7.94 60.04
CA CYS A 88 3.38 7.87 61.30
C CYS A 88 3.86 6.60 62.02
N CYS A 89 4.38 6.82 63.23
CA CYS A 89 4.86 5.82 64.19
C CYS A 89 3.77 4.83 64.64
N THR A 90 4.15 3.57 64.93
CA THR A 90 3.78 2.70 66.10
C THR A 90 4.36 1.30 65.81
N GLU A 91 4.85 0.49 66.74
CA GLU A 91 4.94 0.48 68.21
C GLU A 91 6.09 -0.48 68.58
#